data_AF-A0A3S6CQ49-F1
#
_entry.id   AF-A0A3S6CQ49-F1
#
_cell.length_a   1.000
_cell.length_b   1.000
_cell.length_c   1.000
_cell.angle_alpha   90.00
_cell.angle_beta   90.00
_cell.angle_gamma   90.00
#
_symmetry.space_group_name_H-M   'P 1'
#
loop_
_entity.id
_entity.type
_entity.pdbx_description
1 polymer ?
#
loop_
_entity_poly.entity_id
_entity_poly.type
_entity_poly.pdbx_seq_one_letter_code
_entity_poly.pdbx_strand_id
1 'polypeptide(L)'
;LPINQFLDAGVDPKEIPLPHEFILNRDLLAQLYPSFAEGATPFFTLNWSKYAEFLSFRGGLDPITGGLWLSDIAHHHLAIAILFLIAGHMYRTNWGIGHGLKDILEAHKGPFTGQGHKGLYEILTTSWHAQLSLNLAMLGSTTIVVAHHMYSMPPYPYLATDYGTQLSLFTHHMWIGGFLI
;
A
#
# COMPACT_ATOMS: atom_id res chain seq x y z
N LEU A 1 -2.41 7.27 -13.53
CA LEU A 1 -3.56 6.74 -14.30
C LEU A 1 -3.66 7.38 -15.68
N PRO A 2 -3.91 8.71 -15.85
CA PRO A 2 -4.17 9.29 -17.18
C PRO A 2 -2.99 9.15 -18.16
N ILE A 3 -1.78 9.44 -17.71
CA ILE A 3 -0.55 9.37 -18.53
C ILE A 3 -0.31 7.94 -19.02
N ASN A 4 -0.42 6.95 -18.13
CA ASN A 4 -0.25 5.55 -18.53
C ASN A 4 -1.29 5.10 -19.53
N GLN A 5 -2.55 5.53 -19.40
CA GLN A 5 -3.57 5.20 -20.40
C GLN A 5 -3.21 5.72 -21.80
N PHE A 6 -2.57 6.88 -21.92
CA PHE A 6 -2.03 7.38 -23.19
C PHE A 6 -0.79 6.60 -23.67
N LEU A 7 0.14 6.29 -22.76
CA LEU A 7 1.34 5.50 -23.09
C LEU A 7 0.96 4.09 -23.59
N ASP A 8 0.02 3.44 -22.92
CA ASP A 8 -0.46 2.10 -23.25
C ASP A 8 -1.28 2.11 -24.56
N ALA A 9 -1.84 3.26 -24.94
CA ALA A 9 -2.45 3.50 -26.25
C ALA A 9 -1.44 3.87 -27.36
N GLY A 10 -0.15 3.93 -27.05
CA GLY A 10 0.92 4.19 -28.01
C GLY A 10 1.12 5.67 -28.38
N VAL A 11 0.63 6.60 -27.56
CA VAL A 11 0.82 8.04 -27.78
C VAL A 11 2.26 8.45 -27.45
N ASP A 12 2.88 9.25 -28.33
CA ASP A 12 4.22 9.79 -28.09
C ASP A 12 4.22 10.62 -26.80
N PRO A 13 5.17 10.40 -25.86
CA PRO A 13 5.21 11.14 -24.60
C PRO A 13 5.20 12.67 -24.73
N LYS A 14 5.66 13.23 -25.86
CA LYS A 14 5.64 14.67 -26.13
C LYS A 14 4.25 15.22 -26.45
N GLU A 15 3.35 14.36 -26.91
CA GLU A 15 1.96 14.70 -27.24
C GLU A 15 1.02 14.48 -26.05
N ILE A 16 1.50 13.84 -24.97
CA ILE A 16 0.72 13.63 -23.75
C ILE A 16 0.66 14.96 -22.97
N PRO A 17 -0.54 15.44 -22.58
CA PRO A 17 -0.66 16.60 -21.72
C PRO A 17 0.16 16.46 -20.43
N LEU A 18 0.69 17.55 -19.93
CA LEU A 18 1.48 17.56 -18.71
C LEU A 18 0.58 17.21 -17.50
N PRO A 19 1.15 16.61 -16.42
CA PRO A 19 0.36 16.18 -15.27
C PRO A 19 -0.56 17.26 -14.66
N HIS A 20 -0.11 18.52 -14.65
CA HIS A 20 -0.90 19.63 -14.11
C HIS A 20 -2.08 20.02 -15.01
N GLU A 21 -2.02 19.75 -16.31
CA GLU A 21 -3.12 20.03 -17.24
C GLU A 21 -4.32 19.11 -16.94
N PHE A 22 -4.07 17.86 -16.57
CA PHE A 22 -5.13 16.94 -16.09
C PHE A 22 -5.80 17.42 -14.79
N ILE A 23 -5.09 18.18 -13.94
CA ILE A 23 -5.65 18.70 -12.69
C ILE A 23 -6.49 19.95 -12.96
N LEU A 24 -5.97 20.86 -13.79
CA LEU A 24 -6.60 22.15 -14.07
C LEU A 24 -7.75 22.04 -15.06
N ASN A 25 -7.71 21.06 -15.97
CA ASN A 25 -8.74 20.84 -16.98
C ASN A 25 -9.54 19.57 -16.68
N ARG A 26 -10.69 19.74 -16.01
CA ARG A 26 -11.60 18.63 -15.69
C ARG A 26 -12.11 17.91 -16.94
N ASP A 27 -12.29 18.63 -18.05
CA ASP A 27 -12.86 18.05 -19.26
C ASP A 27 -11.90 17.03 -19.88
N LEU A 28 -10.59 17.25 -19.75
CA LEU A 28 -9.57 16.29 -20.17
C LEU A 28 -9.63 14.98 -19.39
N LEU A 29 -9.84 15.05 -18.06
CA LEU A 29 -10.06 13.85 -17.24
C LEU A 29 -11.41 13.17 -17.53
N ALA A 30 -12.47 13.96 -17.73
CA ALA A 30 -13.80 13.42 -18.02
C ALA A 30 -13.87 12.70 -19.37
N GLN A 31 -13.01 13.05 -20.34
CA GLN A 31 -12.87 12.30 -21.59
C GLN A 31 -12.25 10.91 -21.38
N LEU A 32 -11.34 10.76 -20.41
CA LEU A 32 -10.71 9.48 -20.10
C LEU A 32 -11.55 8.62 -19.15
N TYR A 33 -12.19 9.28 -18.18
CA TYR A 33 -13.00 8.68 -17.12
C TYR A 33 -14.31 9.48 -17.00
N PRO A 34 -15.37 9.11 -17.74
CA PRO A 34 -16.65 9.83 -17.76
C PRO A 34 -17.24 10.15 -16.39
N SER A 35 -17.01 9.27 -15.40
CA SER A 35 -17.42 9.47 -14.01
C SER A 35 -16.87 10.76 -13.35
N PHE A 36 -15.77 11.34 -13.84
CA PHE A 36 -15.26 12.62 -13.34
C PHE A 36 -16.21 13.80 -13.61
N ALA A 37 -17.12 13.70 -14.58
CA ALA A 37 -18.13 14.72 -14.82
C ALA A 37 -19.13 14.85 -13.63
N GLU A 38 -19.33 13.78 -12.86
CA GLU A 38 -20.20 13.75 -11.67
C GLU A 38 -19.54 14.45 -10.45
N GLY A 39 -18.23 14.73 -10.53
CA GLY A 39 -17.46 15.34 -9.45
C GLY A 39 -17.40 14.50 -8.18
N ALA A 40 -17.33 15.17 -7.03
CA ALA A 40 -17.25 14.52 -5.73
C ALA A 40 -18.62 14.14 -5.13
N THR A 41 -19.73 14.43 -5.83
CA THR A 41 -21.08 14.15 -5.29
C THR A 41 -21.27 12.67 -4.94
N PRO A 42 -20.92 11.69 -5.81
CA PRO A 42 -21.07 10.27 -5.47
C PRO A 42 -20.27 9.84 -4.23
N PHE A 43 -19.14 10.48 -3.94
CA PHE A 43 -18.35 10.23 -2.74
C PHE A 43 -19.12 10.58 -1.47
N PHE A 44 -19.67 11.80 -1.40
CA PHE A 44 -20.39 12.28 -0.21
C PHE A 44 -21.78 11.63 -0.03
N THR A 45 -22.38 11.12 -1.11
CA THR A 45 -23.64 10.37 -1.04
C THR A 45 -23.44 8.86 -0.89
N LEU A 46 -22.20 8.38 -0.74
CA LEU A 46 -21.85 6.96 -0.64
C LEU A 46 -22.25 6.10 -1.85
N ASN A 47 -22.42 6.71 -3.03
CA ASN A 47 -22.71 6.01 -4.28
C ASN A 47 -21.41 5.66 -5.02
N TRP A 48 -20.55 4.88 -4.37
CA TRP A 48 -19.16 4.69 -4.81
C TRP A 48 -18.98 3.82 -6.06
N SER A 49 -20.01 3.08 -6.49
CA SER A 49 -19.96 2.28 -7.72
C SER A 49 -19.66 3.13 -8.97
N LYS A 50 -19.93 4.44 -8.90
CA LYS A 50 -19.61 5.42 -9.93
C LYS A 50 -18.13 5.57 -10.25
N TYR A 51 -17.22 5.17 -9.34
CA TYR A 51 -15.78 5.33 -9.51
C TYR A 51 -15.05 4.09 -10.06
N ALA A 52 -15.79 3.06 -10.48
CA ALA A 52 -15.22 1.78 -10.93
C ALA A 52 -14.32 1.86 -12.17
N GLU A 53 -14.39 2.96 -12.94
CA GLU A 53 -13.56 3.21 -14.12
C GLU A 53 -12.07 3.39 -13.77
N PHE A 54 -11.79 4.00 -12.61
CA PHE A 54 -10.42 4.30 -12.16
C PHE A 54 -10.06 3.67 -10.80
N LEU A 55 -11.06 3.11 -10.09
CA LEU A 55 -10.89 2.24 -8.92
C LEU A 55 -11.42 0.83 -9.25
N SER A 56 -10.66 0.08 -10.04
CA SER A 56 -11.08 -1.23 -10.50
C SER A 56 -10.73 -2.35 -9.51
N PHE A 57 -11.18 -3.57 -9.84
CA PHE A 57 -10.78 -4.81 -9.17
C PHE A 57 -10.71 -5.92 -10.22
N ARG A 58 -9.85 -5.73 -11.24
CA ARG A 58 -9.73 -6.67 -12.37
C ARG A 58 -9.03 -7.96 -11.95
N GLY A 59 -7.96 -7.81 -11.17
CA GLY A 59 -7.12 -8.91 -10.72
C GLY A 59 -6.24 -9.46 -11.84
N GLY A 60 -4.93 -9.46 -11.62
CA GLY A 60 -3.94 -9.94 -12.58
C GLY A 60 -3.16 -8.81 -13.25
N LEU A 61 -2.65 -9.10 -14.45
CA LEU A 61 -1.73 -8.23 -15.17
C LEU A 61 -2.41 -7.57 -16.37
N ASP A 62 -2.00 -6.36 -16.68
CA ASP A 62 -2.32 -5.67 -17.91
C ASP A 62 -1.60 -6.37 -19.08
N PRO A 63 -2.32 -6.87 -20.10
CA PRO A 63 -1.71 -7.59 -21.22
C PRO A 63 -0.81 -6.71 -22.10
N ILE A 64 -0.94 -5.38 -22.04
CA ILE A 64 -0.10 -4.45 -22.81
C ILE A 64 1.27 -4.32 -22.15
N THR A 65 1.29 -4.15 -20.83
CA THR A 65 2.51 -3.82 -20.09
C THR A 65 3.14 -5.01 -19.36
N GLY A 66 2.39 -6.07 -19.11
CA GLY A 66 2.79 -7.17 -18.22
C GLY A 66 2.90 -6.80 -16.74
N GLY A 67 2.51 -5.56 -16.36
CA GLY A 67 2.46 -5.10 -14.97
C GLY A 67 1.06 -5.20 -14.37
N LEU A 68 0.92 -5.00 -13.06
CA LEU A 68 -0.38 -4.89 -12.39
C LEU A 68 -1.19 -3.69 -12.93
N TRP A 69 -2.51 -3.83 -12.99
CA TRP A 69 -3.42 -2.74 -13.34
C TRP A 69 -3.24 -1.56 -12.39
N LEU A 70 -2.90 -0.39 -12.91
CA LEU A 70 -2.70 0.80 -12.08
C LEU A 70 -3.97 1.24 -11.35
N SER A 71 -5.15 1.00 -11.94
CA SER A 71 -6.45 1.28 -11.31
C SER A 71 -6.73 0.33 -10.14
N ASP A 72 -6.29 -0.94 -10.22
CA ASP A 72 -6.33 -1.87 -9.09
C ASP A 72 -5.32 -1.44 -8.01
N ILE A 73 -4.12 -0.98 -8.39
CA ILE A 73 -3.14 -0.43 -7.45
C ILE A 73 -3.70 0.82 -6.74
N ALA A 74 -4.36 1.73 -7.46
CA ALA A 74 -4.97 2.92 -6.89
C ALA A 74 -6.07 2.55 -5.87
N HIS A 75 -6.92 1.58 -6.21
CA HIS A 75 -7.95 1.06 -5.30
C HIS A 75 -7.33 0.38 -4.07
N HIS A 76 -6.27 -0.42 -4.26
CA HIS A 76 -5.51 -1.03 -3.17
C HIS A 76 -4.94 0.01 -2.20
N HIS A 77 -4.32 1.08 -2.71
CA HIS A 77 -3.79 2.15 -1.87
C HIS A 77 -4.89 2.91 -1.13
N LEU A 78 -6.04 3.15 -1.76
CA LEU A 78 -7.20 3.74 -1.09
C LEU A 78 -7.67 2.86 0.08
N ALA A 79 -7.76 1.55 -0.13
CA ALA A 79 -8.13 0.60 0.93
C ALA A 79 -7.11 0.59 2.07
N ILE A 80 -5.81 0.58 1.75
CA ILE A 80 -4.72 0.69 2.73
C ILE A 80 -4.81 2.00 3.53
N ALA A 81 -5.04 3.13 2.86
CA ALA A 81 -5.14 4.43 3.50
C ALA A 81 -6.29 4.45 4.52
N ILE A 82 -7.47 3.94 4.15
CA ILE A 82 -8.62 3.85 5.06
C ILE A 82 -8.31 2.92 6.23
N LEU A 83 -7.73 1.74 5.97
CA LEU A 83 -7.39 0.77 7.00
C LEU A 83 -6.41 1.36 8.01
N PHE A 84 -5.31 1.97 7.57
CA PHE A 84 -4.32 2.57 8.46
C PHE A 84 -4.83 3.83 9.16
N LEU A 85 -5.70 4.62 8.52
CA LEU A 85 -6.33 5.77 9.17
C LEU A 85 -7.20 5.29 10.34
N ILE A 86 -8.05 4.28 10.13
CA ILE A 86 -8.86 3.70 11.21
C ILE A 86 -7.98 3.08 12.29
N ALA A 87 -6.97 2.30 11.92
CA ALA A 87 -6.04 1.68 12.87
C ALA A 87 -5.29 2.71 13.73
N GLY A 88 -4.97 3.88 13.16
CA GLY A 88 -4.33 5.00 13.86
C GLY A 88 -5.14 5.58 15.02
N HIS A 89 -6.44 5.29 15.11
CA HIS A 89 -7.34 5.77 16.17
C HIS A 89 -7.59 4.75 17.30
N MET A 90 -6.90 3.61 17.30
CA MET A 90 -7.11 2.55 18.29
C MET A 90 -6.60 2.93 19.71
N TYR A 91 -5.49 3.67 19.80
CA TYR A 91 -4.78 3.87 21.05
C TYR A 91 -5.24 5.12 21.81
N ARG A 92 -5.36 4.98 23.14
CA ARG A 92 -5.80 6.06 24.02
C ARG A 92 -4.79 7.19 24.03
N THR A 93 -5.30 8.41 23.90
CA THR A 93 -4.53 9.66 23.96
C THR A 93 -5.17 10.63 24.98
N ASN A 94 -4.84 11.92 24.91
CA ASN A 94 -5.29 12.94 25.86
C ASN A 94 -6.82 13.12 25.92
N TRP A 95 -7.56 12.66 24.91
CA TRP A 95 -9.02 12.73 24.86
C TRP A 95 -9.74 11.57 25.57
N GLY A 96 -9.00 10.67 26.24
CA GLY A 96 -9.56 9.61 27.09
C GLY A 96 -10.21 8.43 26.36
N ILE A 97 -10.44 8.54 25.05
CA ILE A 97 -11.00 7.46 24.20
C ILE A 97 -9.87 6.60 23.64
N GLY A 98 -10.07 5.27 23.62
CA GLY A 98 -9.13 4.27 23.07
C GLY A 98 -8.54 3.32 24.12
N HIS A 99 -7.55 2.53 23.71
CA HIS A 99 -6.90 1.53 24.55
C HIS A 99 -5.49 1.93 25.01
N GLY A 100 -5.16 1.66 26.28
CA GLY A 100 -3.78 1.76 26.77
C GLY A 100 -2.98 0.51 26.36
N LEU A 101 -1.83 0.67 25.71
CA LEU A 101 -0.99 -0.45 25.27
C LEU A 101 -0.58 -1.36 26.45
N LYS A 102 -0.20 -0.76 27.57
CA LYS A 102 0.13 -1.50 28.80
C LYS A 102 -1.07 -2.31 29.32
N ASP A 103 -2.26 -1.69 29.35
CA ASP A 103 -3.49 -2.35 29.79
C ASP A 103 -3.83 -3.55 28.91
N ILE A 104 -3.70 -3.40 27.58
CA ILE A 104 -3.87 -4.51 26.62
C ILE A 104 -2.90 -5.63 26.98
N LEU A 105 -1.61 -5.34 27.10
CA LEU A 105 -0.59 -6.35 27.37
C LEU A 105 -0.87 -7.10 28.68
N GLU A 106 -1.09 -6.37 29.77
CA GLU A 106 -1.27 -6.96 31.10
C GLU A 106 -2.61 -7.72 31.26
N ALA A 107 -3.61 -7.42 30.43
CA ALA A 107 -4.86 -8.19 30.38
C ALA A 107 -4.67 -9.60 29.78
N HIS A 108 -3.64 -9.83 28.96
CA HIS A 108 -3.41 -11.11 28.29
C HIS A 108 -2.48 -12.02 29.11
N LYS A 109 -3.09 -12.89 29.92
CA LYS A 109 -2.41 -13.91 30.75
C LYS A 109 -3.16 -15.23 30.63
N GLY A 110 -2.43 -16.36 30.68
CA GLY A 110 -3.00 -17.69 30.57
C GLY A 110 -2.52 -18.64 31.68
N PRO A 111 -3.18 -19.79 31.86
CA PRO A 111 -2.87 -20.74 32.92
C PRO A 111 -1.44 -21.33 32.85
N PHE A 112 -0.82 -21.30 31.66
CA PHE A 112 0.53 -21.83 31.43
C PHE A 112 1.63 -20.77 31.31
N THR A 113 1.28 -19.48 31.25
CA THR A 113 2.23 -18.39 30.95
C THR A 113 2.53 -17.50 32.14
N GLY A 114 2.06 -17.86 33.35
CA GLY A 114 2.33 -17.15 34.58
C GLY A 114 1.84 -15.69 34.54
N GLN A 115 2.78 -14.74 34.56
CA GLN A 115 2.45 -13.30 34.50
C GLN A 115 2.17 -12.78 33.08
N GLY A 116 2.18 -13.64 32.05
CA GLY A 116 1.91 -13.28 30.66
C GLY A 116 2.85 -12.18 30.16
N HIS A 117 2.29 -11.11 29.59
CA HIS A 117 3.06 -10.01 28.98
C HIS A 117 3.54 -8.92 29.95
N LYS A 118 3.48 -9.14 31.27
CA LYS A 118 3.92 -8.15 32.26
C LYS A 118 5.40 -7.79 32.04
N GLY A 119 5.71 -6.50 32.00
CA GLY A 119 7.08 -6.00 31.79
C GLY A 119 7.46 -5.74 30.32
N LEU A 120 6.70 -6.25 29.34
CA LEU A 120 7.00 -6.02 27.93
C LEU A 120 6.86 -4.55 27.52
N TYR A 121 5.86 -3.85 28.06
CA TYR A 121 5.67 -2.42 27.81
C TYR A 121 6.89 -1.63 28.27
N GLU A 122 7.40 -1.91 29.47
CA GLU A 122 8.59 -1.27 30.02
C GLU A 122 9.81 -1.57 29.15
N ILE A 123 10.06 -2.83 28.81
CA ILE A 123 11.21 -3.23 27.96
C ILE A 123 11.20 -2.46 26.64
N LEU A 124 10.06 -2.41 25.95
CA LEU A 124 9.91 -1.76 24.64
C LEU A 124 9.91 -0.23 24.69
N THR A 125 9.67 0.37 25.86
CA THR A 125 9.70 1.83 26.03
C THR A 125 11.02 2.34 26.60
N THR A 126 11.81 1.50 27.26
CA THR A 126 13.10 1.89 27.85
C THR A 126 14.32 1.41 27.07
N SER A 127 14.21 0.33 26.29
CA SER A 127 15.34 -0.24 25.54
C SER A 127 15.24 0.01 24.04
N TRP A 128 16.13 0.87 23.53
CA TRP A 128 16.30 1.08 22.09
C TRP A 128 16.73 -0.19 21.36
N HIS A 129 17.56 -1.02 21.98
CA HIS A 129 18.00 -2.28 21.38
C HIS A 129 16.84 -3.28 21.25
N ALA A 130 15.90 -3.30 22.20
CA ALA A 130 14.72 -4.16 22.10
C ALA A 130 13.82 -3.72 20.94
N GLN A 131 13.57 -2.41 20.79
CA GLN A 131 12.82 -1.87 19.66
C GLN A 131 13.54 -2.14 18.32
N LEU A 132 14.84 -1.89 18.25
CA LEU A 132 15.63 -2.12 17.04
C LEU A 132 15.59 -3.60 16.63
N SER A 133 15.77 -4.52 17.58
CA SER A 133 15.72 -5.96 17.31
C SER A 133 14.37 -6.39 16.72
N LEU A 134 13.25 -5.96 17.30
CA LEU A 134 11.92 -6.29 16.77
C LEU A 134 11.68 -5.67 15.38
N ASN A 135 12.07 -4.40 15.20
CA ASN A 135 11.88 -3.69 13.94
C ASN A 135 12.71 -4.33 12.81
N LEU A 136 13.96 -4.70 13.08
CA LEU A 136 14.83 -5.37 12.11
C LEU A 136 14.30 -6.76 11.74
N ALA A 137 13.83 -7.55 12.72
CA ALA A 137 13.24 -8.87 12.45
C ALA A 137 12.00 -8.77 11.54
N MET A 138 11.10 -7.82 11.81
CA MET A 138 9.88 -7.60 11.01
C MET A 138 10.18 -7.01 9.64
N LEU A 139 11.09 -6.03 9.57
CA LEU A 139 11.48 -5.39 8.30
C LEU A 139 12.23 -6.38 7.40
N GLY A 140 13.16 -7.15 7.96
CA GLY A 140 13.89 -8.21 7.28
C GLY A 140 12.95 -9.26 6.69
N SER A 141 11.99 -9.73 7.48
CA SER A 141 10.95 -10.64 7.00
C SER A 141 10.08 -10.02 5.89
N THR A 142 9.71 -8.73 6.05
CA THR A 142 8.88 -8.02 5.08
C THR A 142 9.60 -7.83 3.74
N THR A 143 10.90 -7.50 3.72
CA THR A 143 11.63 -7.37 2.44
C THR A 143 11.74 -8.71 1.70
N ILE A 144 11.83 -9.84 2.41
CA ILE A 144 11.77 -11.18 1.78
C ILE A 144 10.39 -11.41 1.15
N VAL A 145 9.30 -11.06 1.85
CA VAL A 145 7.94 -11.15 1.30
C VAL A 145 7.79 -10.24 0.07
N VAL A 146 8.35 -9.02 0.11
CA VAL A 146 8.37 -8.11 -1.04
C VAL A 146 9.07 -8.74 -2.23
N ALA A 147 10.20 -9.43 -2.04
CA ALA A 147 10.89 -10.15 -3.12
C ALA A 147 9.97 -11.16 -3.81
N HIS A 148 9.28 -12.00 -3.03
CA HIS A 148 8.35 -13.00 -3.57
C HIS A 148 7.13 -12.36 -4.26
N HIS A 149 6.56 -11.30 -3.68
CA HIS A 149 5.43 -10.60 -4.28
C HIS A 149 5.79 -9.91 -5.58
N MET A 150 6.91 -9.18 -5.65
CA MET A 150 7.29 -8.43 -6.86
C MET A 150 7.68 -9.34 -8.03
N TYR A 151 8.27 -10.51 -7.74
CA TYR A 151 8.59 -11.50 -8.76
C TYR A 151 7.33 -12.15 -9.36
N SER A 152 6.36 -12.51 -8.51
CA SER A 152 5.14 -13.21 -8.94
C SER A 152 4.01 -12.29 -9.41
N MET A 153 4.01 -11.04 -8.97
CA MET A 153 3.02 -10.00 -9.29
C MET A 153 3.74 -8.69 -9.66
N PRO A 154 4.36 -8.59 -10.85
CA PRO A 154 5.15 -7.43 -11.25
C PRO A 154 4.33 -6.13 -11.19
N PRO A 155 4.65 -5.17 -10.29
CA PRO A 155 3.79 -4.01 -10.08
C PRO A 155 4.03 -2.87 -11.07
N TYR A 156 5.07 -2.97 -11.91
CA TYR A 156 5.49 -1.91 -12.82
C TYR A 156 5.32 -2.32 -14.29
N PRO A 157 4.92 -1.37 -15.17
CA PRO A 157 4.85 -1.60 -16.61
C PRO A 157 6.18 -2.09 -17.19
N TYR A 158 6.12 -3.08 -18.07
CA TYR A 158 7.24 -3.69 -18.81
C TYR A 158 8.31 -4.39 -17.96
N LEU A 159 8.11 -4.45 -16.64
CA LEU A 159 9.06 -5.11 -15.73
C LEU A 159 9.05 -6.63 -15.87
N ALA A 160 7.89 -7.24 -16.15
CA ALA A 160 7.76 -8.70 -16.24
C ALA A 160 8.65 -9.34 -17.32
N THR A 161 8.91 -8.60 -18.40
CA THR A 161 9.75 -9.05 -19.53
C THR A 161 11.21 -8.67 -19.38
N ASP A 162 11.55 -7.80 -18.42
CA ASP A 162 12.94 -7.49 -18.07
C ASP A 162 13.45 -8.49 -17.01
N TYR A 163 13.89 -9.65 -17.50
CA TYR A 163 14.36 -10.75 -16.66
C TYR A 163 15.57 -10.38 -15.80
N GLY A 164 16.43 -9.48 -16.30
CA GLY A 164 17.61 -9.03 -15.56
C GLY A 164 17.22 -8.21 -14.33
N THR A 165 16.29 -7.27 -14.50
CA THR A 165 15.77 -6.47 -13.39
C THR A 165 14.99 -7.33 -12.40
N GLN A 166 14.15 -8.26 -12.88
CA GLN A 166 13.40 -9.18 -12.01
C GLN A 166 14.30 -10.03 -11.10
N LEU A 167 15.30 -10.70 -11.70
CA LEU A 167 16.27 -11.49 -10.93
C LEU A 167 17.04 -10.62 -9.94
N SER A 168 17.51 -9.45 -10.38
CA SER A 168 18.29 -8.53 -9.56
C SER A 168 17.50 -8.03 -8.36
N LEU A 169 16.24 -7.60 -8.56
CA LEU A 169 15.37 -7.11 -7.49
C LEU A 169 15.05 -8.22 -6.48
N PHE A 170 14.75 -9.44 -6.96
CA PHE A 170 14.49 -10.57 -6.09
C PHE A 170 15.70 -10.87 -5.21
N THR A 171 16.87 -11.09 -5.81
CA THR A 171 18.11 -11.38 -5.08
C THR A 171 18.48 -10.25 -4.12
N HIS A 172 18.33 -8.99 -4.54
CA HIS A 172 18.61 -7.84 -3.70
C HIS A 172 17.76 -7.81 -2.42
N HIS A 173 16.44 -7.93 -2.54
CA HIS A 173 15.53 -7.88 -1.39
C HIS A 173 15.66 -9.10 -0.48
N MET A 174 15.98 -10.28 -1.04
CA MET A 174 16.30 -11.49 -0.28
C MET A 174 17.55 -11.29 0.59
N TRP A 175 18.64 -10.75 0.01
CA TRP A 175 19.88 -10.50 0.77
C TRP A 175 19.70 -9.44 1.83
N ILE A 176 19.06 -8.31 1.52
CA ILE A 176 18.75 -7.29 2.53
C ILE A 176 17.94 -7.92 3.67
N GLY A 177 16.96 -8.76 3.35
CA GLY A 177 16.18 -9.47 4.36
C GLY A 177 17.02 -10.33 5.28
N GLY A 178 17.92 -11.13 4.71
CA GLY A 178 18.85 -11.95 5.48
C GLY A 178 19.86 -11.16 6.31
N PHE A 179 20.21 -9.94 5.93
CA PHE A 179 21.08 -9.06 6.73
C PHE A 179 20.36 -8.38 7.89
N LEU A 180 19.06 -8.14 7.77
CA LEU A 180 18.27 -7.49 8.82
C LEU A 180 17.79 -8.49 9.89
N ILE A 181 17.66 -9.79 9.55
CA ILE A 181 17.32 -10.87 10.50
C ILE A 181 18.56 -11.32 11.26
#